data_AF-A0A0F9WB40-F1
#
_entry.id   AF-A0A0F9WB40-F1
#
_cell.length_a   1.000
_cell.length_b   1.000
_cell.length_c   1.000
_cell.angle_alpha   90.00
_cell.angle_beta   90.00
_cell.angle_gamma   90.00
#
_symmetry.space_group_name_H-M   'P 1'
#
loop_
_entity.id
_entity.type
_entity.pdbx_description
1 polymer ?
#
loop_
_entity_poly.entity_id
_entity_poly.type
_entity_poly.pdbx_seq_one_letter_code
_entity_poly.pdbx_strand_id
1 'polypeptide(L)'
;MLRLFWGEAKVYKDVGKAVQSCLESLGPFLSEDEKPDATRNRDLVLLRDKADLNDPEMTKAIMRYFDKTKIESKRVRHCGAALIGFEVDFYPGVGQTGLLDDVVAAAKAELKAWTKSVGAGILKHKLESFTIEFICIPLPSAEGFRTAFLNALGHRK
;
A
#
# COMPACT_ATOMS: atom_id res chain seq x y z
N MET A 1 14.21 14.09 -9.64
CA MET A 1 13.21 13.07 -10.07
C MET A 1 12.31 12.88 -8.88
N LEU A 2 11.00 13.02 -9.04
CA LEU A 2 10.03 12.90 -7.95
C LEU A 2 9.47 11.47 -7.96
N ARG A 3 9.52 10.76 -6.84
CA ARG A 3 8.81 9.49 -6.65
C ARG A 3 7.49 9.80 -5.97
N LEU A 4 6.39 9.55 -6.68
CA LEU A 4 5.05 9.71 -6.14
C LEU A 4 4.51 8.34 -5.75
N PHE A 5 4.28 8.13 -4.46
CA PHE A 5 3.76 6.88 -3.94
C PHE A 5 2.24 6.92 -3.85
N TRP A 6 1.59 5.92 -4.45
CA TRP A 6 0.17 5.65 -4.30
C TRP A 6 -0.01 4.55 -3.26
N GLY A 7 -0.81 4.83 -2.23
CA GLY A 7 -1.00 3.95 -1.09
C GLY A 7 -2.30 3.17 -1.18
N GLU A 8 -2.23 1.85 -0.99
CA GLU A 8 -3.38 0.98 -0.78
C GLU A 8 -3.17 0.13 0.48
N ALA A 9 -4.26 -0.09 1.22
CA ALA A 9 -4.24 -0.85 2.45
C ALA A 9 -5.36 -1.89 2.44
N LYS A 10 -4.99 -3.17 2.52
CA LYS A 10 -5.93 -4.29 2.51
C LYS A 10 -5.64 -5.22 3.68
N VAL A 11 -6.65 -5.47 4.49
CA VAL A 11 -6.61 -6.45 5.58
C VAL A 11 -7.58 -7.56 5.21
N TYR A 12 -7.16 -8.82 5.20
CA TYR A 12 -8.01 -9.99 4.88
C TYR A 12 -7.64 -11.17 5.78
N LYS A 13 -8.43 -12.24 5.77
CA LYS A 13 -8.03 -13.48 6.44
C LYS A 13 -6.85 -14.15 5.73
N ASP A 14 -6.92 -14.26 4.41
CA ASP A 14 -5.92 -14.95 3.59
C ASP A 14 -4.91 -13.96 2.96
N VAL A 15 -3.62 -14.31 3.03
CA VAL A 15 -2.51 -13.50 2.48
C VAL A 15 -2.62 -13.33 0.97
N GLY A 16 -3.00 -14.39 0.24
CA GLY A 16 -3.13 -14.35 -1.22
C GLY A 16 -4.23 -13.39 -1.67
N LYS A 17 -5.40 -13.44 -1.00
CA LYS A 17 -6.51 -12.51 -1.22
C LYS A 17 -6.14 -11.08 -0.87
N ALA A 18 -5.44 -10.86 0.25
CA ALA A 18 -4.98 -9.53 0.66
C ALA A 18 -4.07 -8.91 -0.40
N VAL A 19 -3.07 -9.67 -0.87
CA VAL A 19 -2.14 -9.26 -1.94
C VAL A 19 -2.88 -8.96 -3.23
N GLN A 20 -3.75 -9.87 -3.69
CA GLN A 20 -4.46 -9.70 -4.95
C GLN A 20 -5.36 -8.46 -4.93
N SER A 21 -6.17 -8.29 -3.88
CA SER A 21 -7.05 -7.13 -3.77
C SER A 21 -6.28 -5.81 -3.70
N CYS A 22 -5.11 -5.82 -3.04
CA CYS A 22 -4.26 -4.63 -2.92
C CYS A 22 -3.70 -4.23 -4.29
N LEU A 23 -3.11 -5.19 -5.01
CA LEU A 23 -2.52 -4.94 -6.33
C LEU A 23 -3.57 -4.64 -7.41
N GLU A 24 -4.77 -5.22 -7.31
CA GLU A 24 -5.90 -4.87 -8.17
C GLU A 24 -6.34 -3.42 -7.99
N SER A 25 -6.36 -2.91 -6.75
CA SER A 25 -6.70 -1.52 -6.46
C SER A 25 -5.56 -0.56 -6.84
N LEU A 26 -4.32 -0.96 -6.60
CA LEU A 26 -3.13 -0.14 -6.82
C LEU A 26 -2.73 -0.06 -8.30
N GLY A 27 -2.89 -1.14 -9.06
CA GLY A 27 -2.46 -1.27 -10.45
C GLY A 27 -2.87 -0.10 -11.35
N PRO A 28 -4.16 0.30 -11.39
CA PRO A 28 -4.64 1.45 -12.16
C PRO A 28 -3.82 2.75 -11.94
N PHE A 29 -3.44 3.04 -10.70
CA PHE A 29 -2.66 4.25 -10.37
C PHE A 29 -1.23 4.22 -10.90
N LEU A 30 -0.69 3.02 -11.13
CA LEU A 30 0.67 2.81 -11.62
C LEU A 30 0.72 2.72 -13.15
N SER A 31 -0.15 1.93 -13.76
CA SER A 31 -0.01 1.48 -15.14
C SER A 31 -0.90 2.19 -16.16
N GLU A 32 -1.94 2.92 -15.75
CA GLU A 32 -2.80 3.60 -16.71
C GLU A 32 -2.03 4.67 -17.51
N ASP A 33 -2.40 4.87 -18.78
CA ASP A 33 -1.88 5.98 -19.56
C ASP A 33 -2.35 7.32 -18.99
N GLU A 34 -1.56 8.38 -19.18
CA GLU A 34 -1.96 9.73 -18.80
C GLU A 34 -3.06 10.28 -19.72
N LYS A 35 -4.31 9.93 -19.42
CA LYS A 35 -5.51 10.45 -20.09
C LYS A 35 -6.37 11.26 -19.12
N PRO A 36 -7.23 12.18 -19.61
CA PRO A 36 -8.08 13.01 -18.73
C PRO A 36 -8.98 12.20 -17.80
N ASP A 37 -9.38 11.01 -18.21
CA ASP A 37 -10.23 10.05 -17.51
C ASP A 37 -9.45 9.03 -16.66
N ALA A 38 -8.11 9.09 -16.65
CA ALA A 38 -7.30 8.18 -15.84
C ALA A 38 -7.62 8.34 -14.36
N THR A 39 -7.64 7.21 -13.64
CA THR A 39 -8.00 7.08 -12.23
C THR A 39 -7.21 8.06 -11.37
N ARG A 40 -5.90 8.22 -11.63
CA ARG A 40 -5.02 9.13 -10.89
C ARG A 40 -5.15 10.62 -11.26
N ASN A 41 -5.76 10.96 -12.40
CA ASN A 41 -5.73 12.33 -12.91
C ASN A 41 -6.45 13.31 -11.98
N ARG A 42 -7.57 12.89 -11.39
CA ARG A 42 -8.30 13.68 -10.38
C ARG A 42 -7.42 14.00 -9.17
N ASP A 43 -6.70 13.01 -8.64
CA ASP A 43 -5.87 13.18 -7.45
C ASP A 43 -4.64 14.05 -7.73
N LEU A 44 -4.06 13.94 -8.93
CA LEU A 44 -2.98 14.83 -9.38
C LEU A 44 -3.44 16.29 -9.50
N VAL A 45 -4.66 16.52 -9.99
CA VAL A 45 -5.25 17.87 -10.03
C VAL A 45 -5.45 18.43 -8.63
N LEU A 46 -5.96 17.61 -7.70
CA LEU A 46 -6.12 18.02 -6.30
C LEU A 46 -4.78 18.36 -5.65
N LEU A 47 -3.74 17.54 -5.86
CA LEU A 47 -2.39 17.84 -5.38
C LEU A 47 -1.84 19.14 -5.98
N ARG A 48 -2.00 19.35 -7.29
CA ARG A 48 -1.55 20.58 -7.94
C ARG A 48 -2.24 21.82 -7.38
N ASP A 49 -3.55 21.76 -7.12
CA ASP A 49 -4.35 22.95 -6.77
C ASP A 49 -4.43 23.21 -5.26
N LYS A 50 -4.19 22.17 -4.43
CA LYS A 50 -4.45 22.20 -2.98
C LYS A 50 -3.30 21.72 -2.11
N ALA A 51 -2.16 21.29 -2.68
CA ALA A 51 -1.02 20.94 -1.85
C ALA A 51 -0.54 22.16 -1.06
N ASP A 52 -0.56 22.04 0.26
CA ASP A 52 0.09 22.93 1.19
C ASP A 52 1.05 22.08 2.02
N LEU A 53 2.35 22.25 1.77
CA LEU A 53 3.40 21.50 2.45
C LEU A 53 4.01 22.29 3.61
N ASN A 54 3.33 23.34 4.08
CA ASN A 54 3.79 24.25 5.14
C ASN A 54 5.11 24.99 4.82
N ASP A 55 5.59 24.89 3.57
CA ASP A 55 6.72 25.63 3.02
C ASP A 55 6.35 26.08 1.59
N PRO A 56 6.23 27.40 1.35
CA PRO A 56 5.85 27.93 0.04
C PRO A 56 6.85 27.59 -1.09
N GLU A 57 8.15 27.57 -0.81
CA GLU A 57 9.18 27.27 -1.79
C GLU A 57 9.15 25.77 -2.16
N MET A 58 9.02 24.91 -1.14
CA MET A 58 8.86 23.47 -1.36
C MET A 58 7.58 23.15 -2.15
N THR A 59 6.47 23.79 -1.78
CA THR A 59 5.17 23.62 -2.45
C THR A 59 5.27 24.00 -3.93
N LYS A 60 5.85 25.18 -4.22
CA LYS A 60 6.08 25.65 -5.59
C LYS A 60 7.00 24.72 -6.38
N ALA A 61 8.05 24.19 -5.75
CA ALA A 61 8.97 23.26 -6.39
C ALA A 61 8.29 21.93 -6.75
N ILE A 62 7.44 21.41 -5.88
CA ILE A 62 6.69 20.15 -6.10
C ILE A 62 5.60 20.34 -7.15
N MET A 63 4.86 21.46 -7.14
CA MET A 63 3.82 21.75 -8.14
C MET A 63 4.35 21.72 -9.58
N ARG A 64 5.63 22.05 -9.82
CA ARG A 64 6.26 21.96 -11.16
C ARG A 64 6.26 20.54 -11.73
N TYR A 65 6.29 19.52 -10.88
CA TYR A 65 6.21 18.12 -11.33
C TYR A 65 4.79 17.71 -11.78
N PHE A 66 3.77 18.49 -11.42
CA PHE A 66 2.38 18.24 -11.82
C PHE A 66 1.87 19.23 -12.87
N ASP A 67 2.73 20.14 -13.33
CA ASP A 67 2.47 21.04 -14.44
C ASP A 67 2.98 20.43 -15.76
N LYS A 68 2.05 19.99 -16.62
CA LYS A 68 2.35 19.35 -17.92
C LYS A 68 3.12 20.26 -18.90
N THR A 69 3.19 21.56 -18.64
CA THR A 69 3.99 22.50 -19.45
C THR A 69 5.47 22.52 -19.06
N LYS A 70 5.83 21.95 -17.91
CA LYS A 70 7.19 21.95 -17.37
C LYS A 70 7.93 20.66 -17.70
N ILE A 71 9.25 20.76 -17.83
CA ILE A 71 10.10 19.59 -18.12
C ILE A 71 10.13 18.59 -16.95
N GLU A 72 9.90 19.07 -15.72
CA GLU A 72 9.85 18.27 -14.51
C GLU A 72 8.70 17.27 -14.50
N SER A 73 7.60 17.54 -15.20
CA SER A 73 6.46 16.60 -15.31
C SER A 73 6.87 15.24 -15.87
N LYS A 74 7.85 15.20 -16.79
CA LYS A 74 8.40 13.96 -17.36
C LYS A 74 9.31 13.20 -16.39
N ARG A 75 9.60 13.78 -15.21
CA ARG A 75 10.50 13.24 -14.18
C ARG A 75 9.73 12.75 -12.95
N VAL A 76 8.42 12.55 -13.07
CA VAL A 76 7.63 11.82 -12.09
C VAL A 76 7.81 10.32 -12.33
N ARG A 77 7.93 9.57 -11.24
CA ARG A 77 7.89 8.11 -11.21
C ARG A 77 6.78 7.69 -10.28
N HIS A 78 5.81 6.96 -10.80
CA HIS A 78 4.75 6.37 -9.99
C HIS A 78 5.30 5.13 -9.28
N CYS A 79 5.13 5.12 -7.96
CA CYS A 79 5.54 4.05 -7.08
C CYS A 79 4.32 3.60 -6.27
N GLY A 80 4.34 2.37 -5.79
CA GLY A 80 3.29 1.82 -4.93
C GLY A 80 3.73 1.70 -3.49
N ALA A 81 2.78 1.89 -2.56
CA ALA A 81 2.91 1.48 -1.17
C ALA A 81 1.72 0.57 -0.84
N ALA A 82 2.00 -0.69 -0.51
CA ALA A 82 1.00 -1.71 -0.28
C ALA A 82 1.06 -2.19 1.17
N LEU A 83 0.09 -1.78 1.99
CA LEU A 83 -0.09 -2.32 3.33
C LEU A 83 -1.00 -3.54 3.26
N ILE A 84 -0.48 -4.69 3.70
CA ILE A 84 -1.14 -5.98 3.57
C ILE A 84 -1.23 -6.63 4.94
N GLY A 85 -2.41 -6.60 5.54
CA GLY A 85 -2.72 -7.31 6.78
C GLY A 85 -3.35 -8.68 6.51
N PHE A 86 -2.90 -9.73 7.19
CA PHE A 86 -3.47 -11.07 7.05
C PHE A 86 -3.45 -11.90 8.32
N GLU A 87 -4.39 -12.84 8.47
CA GLU A 87 -4.43 -13.73 9.63
C GLU A 87 -3.34 -14.81 9.54
N VAL A 88 -2.76 -15.14 10.69
CA VAL A 88 -1.82 -16.25 10.85
C VAL A 88 -2.12 -17.04 12.12
N ASP A 89 -1.97 -18.34 12.05
CA ASP A 89 -2.35 -19.24 13.15
C ASP A 89 -1.25 -19.37 14.24
N PHE A 90 -0.03 -18.90 13.95
CA PHE A 90 1.10 -19.05 14.88
C PHE A 90 1.14 -18.01 16.00
N TYR A 91 0.22 -17.03 16.01
CA TYR A 91 0.07 -16.19 17.19
C TYR A 91 -0.67 -16.96 18.30
N PRO A 92 -0.24 -16.82 19.56
CA PRO A 92 -0.98 -17.40 20.66
C PRO A 92 -2.40 -16.85 20.70
N GLY A 93 -3.37 -17.73 20.98
CA GLY A 93 -4.75 -17.34 21.18
C GLY A 93 -4.89 -16.33 22.33
N VAL A 94 -6.02 -15.61 22.36
CA VAL A 94 -6.30 -14.59 23.39
C VAL A 94 -6.11 -15.19 24.79
N GLY A 95 -5.20 -14.60 25.57
CA GLY A 95 -4.88 -15.04 26.94
C GLY A 95 -3.81 -16.13 27.07
N GLN A 96 -3.22 -16.60 25.97
CA GLN A 96 -2.11 -17.55 25.99
C GLN A 96 -0.76 -16.84 25.88
N THR A 97 0.25 -17.36 26.58
CA THR A 97 1.64 -16.93 26.42
C THR A 97 2.33 -17.88 25.45
N GLY A 98 2.70 -17.39 24.28
CA GLY A 98 3.60 -18.10 23.37
C GLY A 98 5.05 -17.76 23.70
N LEU A 99 5.97 -18.69 23.50
CA LEU A 99 7.40 -18.36 23.50
C LEU A 99 7.65 -17.42 22.31
N LEU A 100 8.16 -16.21 22.57
CA LEU A 100 8.43 -15.21 21.53
C LEU A 100 9.29 -15.79 20.39
N ASP A 101 10.25 -16.66 20.74
CA ASP A 101 11.15 -17.32 19.80
C ASP A 101 10.39 -18.25 18.82
N ASP A 102 9.33 -18.93 19.27
CA ASP A 102 8.53 -19.82 18.43
C ASP A 102 7.71 -19.01 17.42
N VAL A 103 7.14 -17.88 17.83
CA VAL A 103 6.42 -16.95 16.95
C VAL A 103 7.36 -16.39 15.89
N VAL A 104 8.57 -15.99 16.29
CA VAL A 104 9.59 -15.47 15.36
C VAL A 104 10.04 -16.56 14.39
N ALA A 105 10.24 -17.80 14.86
CA ALA A 105 10.63 -18.92 14.01
C ALA A 105 9.53 -19.25 12.99
N ALA A 106 8.27 -19.31 13.42
CA ALA A 106 7.13 -19.56 12.55
C ALA A 106 6.95 -18.45 11.49
N ALA A 107 7.03 -17.18 11.89
CA ALA A 107 6.95 -16.05 10.97
C ALA A 107 8.07 -16.08 9.90
N LYS A 108 9.29 -16.42 10.30
CA LYS A 108 10.43 -16.57 9.37
C LYS A 108 10.23 -17.73 8.39
N ALA A 109 9.62 -18.84 8.83
CA ALA A 109 9.31 -19.97 7.97
C ALA A 109 8.28 -19.59 6.90
N GLU A 110 7.23 -18.85 7.29
CA GLU A 110 6.14 -18.42 6.42
C GLU A 110 6.52 -17.29 5.45
N LEU A 111 7.55 -16.49 5.77
CA LEU A 111 8.02 -15.38 4.92
C LEU A 111 8.29 -15.80 3.46
N LYS A 112 8.77 -17.04 3.25
CA LYS A 112 8.97 -17.60 1.90
C LYS A 112 7.65 -17.74 1.14
N ALA A 113 6.60 -18.21 1.79
CA ALA A 113 5.28 -18.36 1.21
C ALA A 113 4.68 -16.98 0.87
N TRP A 114 4.80 -16.01 1.77
CA TRP A 114 4.31 -14.65 1.53
C TRP A 114 5.02 -13.97 0.37
N THR A 115 6.34 -14.11 0.30
CA THR A 115 7.14 -13.57 -0.82
C THR A 115 6.71 -14.18 -2.16
N LYS A 116 6.40 -15.48 -2.19
CA LYS A 116 5.85 -16.15 -3.37
C LYS A 116 4.47 -15.59 -3.76
N SER A 117 3.59 -15.37 -2.78
CA SER A 117 2.27 -14.77 -3.02
C SER A 117 2.37 -13.35 -3.58
N VAL A 118 3.27 -12.53 -3.04
CA VAL A 118 3.56 -11.17 -3.56
C VAL A 118 4.09 -11.26 -4.99
N GLY A 119 5.10 -12.09 -5.25
CA GLY A 119 5.67 -12.26 -6.58
C GLY A 119 4.64 -12.70 -7.62
N ALA A 120 3.80 -13.69 -7.29
CA ALA A 120 2.72 -14.14 -8.17
C ALA A 120 1.69 -13.02 -8.44
N GLY A 121 1.37 -12.20 -7.43
CA GLY A 121 0.51 -11.03 -7.57
C GLY A 121 1.09 -9.99 -8.52
N ILE A 122 2.37 -9.63 -8.35
CA ILE A 122 3.06 -8.65 -9.21
C ILE A 122 3.00 -9.09 -10.68
N LEU A 123 3.33 -10.37 -10.96
CA LEU A 123 3.32 -10.92 -12.32
C LEU A 123 1.89 -10.92 -12.92
N LYS A 124 0.90 -11.34 -12.14
CA LYS A 124 -0.51 -11.38 -12.59
C LYS A 124 -1.01 -10.00 -13.02
N HIS A 125 -0.62 -8.95 -12.28
CA HIS A 125 -1.04 -7.58 -12.54
C HIS A 125 -0.07 -6.80 -13.45
N LYS A 126 1.01 -7.42 -13.94
CA LYS A 126 2.04 -6.82 -14.81
C LYS A 126 2.71 -5.58 -14.20
N LEU A 127 3.05 -5.67 -12.91
CA LEU A 127 3.60 -4.56 -12.13
C LEU A 127 5.12 -4.66 -11.89
N GLU A 128 5.82 -5.54 -12.60
CA GLU A 128 7.26 -5.85 -12.43
C GLU A 128 8.17 -4.65 -12.73
N SER A 129 7.70 -3.71 -13.54
CA SER A 129 8.44 -2.51 -13.93
C SER A 129 8.32 -1.35 -12.92
N PHE A 130 7.49 -1.50 -11.88
CA PHE A 130 7.23 -0.47 -10.89
C PHE A 130 7.96 -0.75 -9.57
N THR A 131 8.37 0.32 -8.89
CA THR A 131 8.81 0.23 -7.50
C THR A 131 7.58 0.19 -6.58
N ILE A 132 7.41 -0.90 -5.85
CA ILE A 132 6.31 -1.07 -4.88
C ILE A 132 6.91 -1.51 -3.55
N GLU A 133 6.60 -0.76 -2.50
CA GLU A 133 6.97 -1.10 -1.11
C GLU A 133 5.84 -1.90 -0.47
N PHE A 134 6.13 -3.13 -0.06
CA PHE A 134 5.16 -4.02 0.58
C PHE A 134 5.40 -4.05 2.09
N ILE A 135 4.38 -3.68 2.86
CA ILE A 135 4.35 -3.76 4.31
C ILE A 135 3.39 -4.88 4.68
N CYS A 136 3.95 -6.08 4.86
CA CYS A 136 3.20 -7.28 5.23
C CYS A 136 3.11 -7.41 6.75
N ILE A 137 1.88 -7.36 7.28
CA ILE A 137 1.61 -7.38 8.71
C ILE A 137 0.81 -8.65 9.03
N PRO A 138 1.44 -9.71 9.56
CA PRO A 138 0.71 -10.86 10.07
C PRO A 138 -0.04 -10.46 11.35
N LEU A 139 -1.31 -10.87 11.46
CA LEU A 139 -2.24 -10.52 12.53
C LEU A 139 -2.83 -11.78 13.17
N PRO A 140 -3.19 -11.75 14.47
CA PRO A 140 -3.93 -12.84 15.10
C PRO A 140 -5.40 -12.92 14.62
N SER A 141 -5.99 -11.79 14.26
CA SER A 141 -7.31 -11.72 13.60
C SER A 141 -7.45 -10.45 12.78
N ALA A 142 -7.85 -10.60 11.52
CA ALA A 142 -8.17 -9.51 10.60
C ALA A 142 -9.46 -8.80 11.02
N GLU A 143 -10.50 -9.55 11.38
CA GLU A 143 -11.74 -8.96 11.91
C GLU A 143 -11.52 -8.27 13.26
N GLY A 144 -10.73 -8.89 14.15
CA GLY A 144 -10.33 -8.30 15.42
C GLY A 144 -9.60 -6.97 15.21
N PHE A 145 -8.62 -6.94 14.29
CA PHE A 145 -7.90 -5.73 13.94
C PHE A 145 -8.82 -4.64 13.39
N ARG A 146 -9.71 -4.96 12.44
CA ARG A 146 -10.64 -3.98 11.87
C ARG A 146 -11.57 -3.41 12.93
N THR A 147 -12.09 -4.26 13.81
CA THR A 147 -12.96 -3.83 14.92
C THR A 147 -12.22 -2.89 15.87
N ALA A 148 -11.00 -3.25 16.28
CA ALA A 148 -10.18 -2.41 17.15
C ALA A 148 -9.83 -1.07 16.49
N PHE A 149 -9.48 -1.08 15.20
CA PHE A 149 -9.15 0.13 14.44
C PHE A 149 -10.36 1.07 14.33
N LEU A 150 -11.54 0.54 13.98
CA LEU A 150 -12.78 1.34 13.91
C LEU A 150 -13.15 1.93 15.28
N ASN A 151 -13.02 1.15 16.35
CA ASN A 151 -13.25 1.64 17.71
C ASN A 151 -12.29 2.79 18.07
N ALA A 152 -11.00 2.66 17.71
CA ALA A 152 -9.99 3.70 17.94
C ALA A 152 -10.27 4.99 17.16
N LEU A 153 -10.87 4.88 15.96
CA LEU A 153 -11.34 6.02 15.17
C LEU A 153 -12.65 6.64 15.68
N GLY A 154 -13.23 6.11 16.76
CA GLY A 154 -14.46 6.62 17.36
C GLY A 154 -15.74 6.02 16.77
N HIS A 155 -15.65 5.05 15.87
CA HIS A 155 -16.79 4.25 15.44
C HIS A 155 -17.13 3.21 16.51
N ARG A 156 -17.87 3.62 17.54
CA ARG A 156 -18.49 2.71 18.50
C ARG A 156 -19.77 2.13 17.88
N LYS A 157 -19.84 0.81 17.75
CA LYS A 157 -21.12 0.11 17.56
C LYS A 157 -21.91 0.10 18.86
#